data_AF-A0A7H0MKG7-F1
#
_entry.id   AF-A0A7H0MKG7-F1
#
_cell.length_a   1.000
_cell.length_b   1.000
_cell.length_c   1.000
_cell.angle_alpha   90.00
_cell.angle_beta   90.00
_cell.angle_gamma   90.00
#
_symmetry.space_group_name_H-M   'P 1'
#
loop_
_entity.id
_entity.type
_entity.pdbx_description
1 polymer ?
#
loop_
_entity_poly.entity_id
_entity_poly.type
_entity_poly.pdbx_seq_one_letter_code
_entity_poly.pdbx_strand_id
1 'polypeptide(L)'
;MEGGFGECFDFSHPKLLKEGILADMSAECTTISLPFTEQQLRECLRQCIYRFRYHKALCKNNVRYGLDGNPCGQVTIEQKALDKAMVHRLRHNKN
;
A
#
# COMPACT_ATOMS: atom_id res chain seq x y z
N MET A 1 -10.96 -6.35 5.45
CA MET A 1 -9.60 -6.20 4.89
C MET A 1 -8.60 -5.88 5.98
N GLU A 2 -8.90 -4.96 6.90
CA GLU A 2 -8.30 -5.05 8.24
C GLU A 2 -8.53 -6.48 8.78
N GLY A 3 -7.44 -7.14 9.14
CA GLY A 3 -7.43 -8.53 9.63
C GLY A 3 -7.41 -9.64 8.57
N GLY A 4 -7.61 -9.33 7.26
CA GLY A 4 -7.66 -10.36 6.20
C GLY A 4 -6.33 -10.65 5.50
N PHE A 5 -5.38 -9.72 5.55
CA PHE A 5 -4.03 -9.83 4.96
C PHE A 5 -2.95 -9.34 5.95
N GLY A 6 -3.09 -9.73 7.22
CA GLY A 6 -2.16 -9.34 8.29
C GLY A 6 -2.18 -7.84 8.62
N GLU A 7 -1.11 -7.39 9.26
CA GLU A 7 -0.96 -6.01 9.79
C GLU A 7 -0.57 -4.95 8.74
N CYS A 8 -0.53 -5.29 7.45
CA CYS A 8 -0.03 -4.40 6.41
C CYS A 8 -1.06 -3.42 5.85
N PHE A 9 -2.33 -3.68 6.13
CA PHE A 9 -3.44 -2.84 5.70
C PHE A 9 -4.05 -2.14 6.91
N ASP A 10 -3.55 -0.94 7.20
CA ASP A 10 -4.12 0.01 8.16
C ASP A 10 -4.50 1.30 7.41
N PHE A 11 -5.77 1.69 7.47
CA PHE A 11 -6.25 2.89 6.77
C PHE A 11 -5.94 4.20 7.49
N SER A 12 -5.73 4.14 8.81
CA SER A 12 -5.35 5.27 9.65
C SER A 12 -3.86 5.57 9.59
N HIS A 13 -3.04 4.51 9.62
CA HIS A 13 -1.57 4.54 9.58
C HIS A 13 -1.02 3.54 8.55
N PRO A 14 -1.17 3.83 7.24
CA PRO A 14 -0.78 2.89 6.20
C PRO A 14 0.72 2.56 6.25
N LYS A 15 1.03 1.26 6.33
CA LYS A 15 2.37 0.75 6.04
C LYS A 15 2.63 0.86 4.53
N LEU A 16 3.87 1.16 4.17
CA LEU A 16 4.26 1.25 2.76
C LEU A 16 4.42 -0.16 2.21
N LEU A 17 3.71 -0.49 1.15
CA LEU A 17 3.68 -1.86 0.65
C LEU A 17 4.93 -2.17 -0.19
N LYS A 18 5.42 -3.40 -0.06
CA LYS A 18 6.45 -3.99 -0.93
C LYS A 18 6.06 -3.85 -2.41
N GLU A 19 7.04 -3.69 -3.28
CA GLU A 19 6.79 -3.74 -4.73
C GLU A 19 6.37 -5.17 -5.12
N GLY A 20 5.35 -5.28 -5.97
CA GLY A 20 4.80 -6.59 -6.35
C GLY A 20 3.88 -7.25 -5.32
N ILE A 21 3.47 -6.55 -4.25
CA ILE A 21 2.61 -7.09 -3.17
C ILE A 21 1.32 -7.77 -3.67
N LEU A 22 0.81 -7.42 -4.85
CA LEU A 22 -0.36 -8.07 -5.45
C LEU A 22 -0.13 -9.58 -5.66
N ALA A 23 1.05 -9.97 -6.14
CA ALA A 23 1.38 -11.39 -6.34
C ALA A 23 1.42 -12.13 -5.01
N ASP A 24 2.02 -11.50 -3.98
CA ASP A 24 2.05 -12.04 -2.62
C ASP A 24 0.61 -12.20 -2.07
N MET A 25 -0.29 -11.25 -2.32
CA MET A 25 -1.69 -11.32 -1.88
C MET A 25 -2.46 -12.46 -2.58
N SER A 26 -2.27 -12.61 -3.89
CA SER A 26 -2.90 -13.70 -4.66
C SER A 26 -2.42 -15.08 -4.19
N ALA A 27 -1.12 -15.21 -3.92
CA ALA A 27 -0.55 -16.44 -3.38
C ALA A 27 -1.12 -16.75 -1.99
N GLU A 28 -1.18 -15.75 -1.09
CA GLU A 28 -1.74 -15.91 0.25
C GLU A 28 -3.22 -16.34 0.18
N CYS A 29 -4.05 -15.64 -0.61
CA CYS A 29 -5.45 -16.04 -0.82
C CYS A 29 -5.60 -17.49 -1.24
N THR A 30 -4.71 -17.97 -2.11
CA THR A 30 -4.73 -19.35 -2.58
C THR A 30 -4.38 -20.31 -1.44
N THR A 31 -3.34 -20.00 -0.67
CA THR A 31 -2.91 -20.79 0.50
C THR A 31 -4.01 -20.89 1.56
N ILE A 32 -4.67 -19.78 1.89
CA ILE A 32 -5.72 -19.74 2.92
C ILE A 32 -7.14 -19.87 2.37
N SER A 33 -7.29 -20.27 1.10
CA SER A 33 -8.57 -20.50 0.42
C SER A 33 -9.57 -19.33 0.54
N LEU A 34 -9.06 -18.09 0.48
CA LEU A 34 -9.90 -16.90 0.43
C LEU A 34 -10.49 -16.72 -0.97
N PRO A 35 -11.80 -16.40 -1.09
CA PRO A 35 -12.49 -16.33 -2.38
C PRO A 35 -12.31 -14.97 -3.08
N PHE A 36 -11.09 -14.41 -3.04
CA PHE A 36 -10.79 -13.13 -3.70
C PHE A 36 -10.12 -13.35 -5.06
N THR A 37 -10.65 -12.71 -6.09
CA THR A 37 -10.02 -12.68 -7.41
C THR A 37 -8.89 -11.65 -7.44
N GLU A 38 -7.90 -11.84 -8.33
CA GLU A 38 -6.80 -10.87 -8.50
C GLU A 38 -7.34 -9.46 -8.82
N GLN A 39 -8.44 -9.36 -9.58
CA GLN A 39 -9.08 -8.08 -9.88
C GLN A 39 -9.60 -7.39 -8.62
N GLN A 40 -10.23 -8.13 -7.71
CA GLN A 40 -10.68 -7.60 -6.42
C GLN A 40 -9.49 -7.13 -5.56
N LEU A 41 -8.40 -7.90 -5.54
CA LEU A 41 -7.17 -7.53 -4.82
C LEU A 41 -6.52 -6.27 -5.40
N ARG A 42 -6.47 -6.15 -6.73
CA ARG A 42 -5.94 -4.99 -7.44
C ARG A 42 -6.75 -3.73 -7.13
N GLU A 43 -8.07 -3.84 -7.10
CA GLU A 43 -8.94 -2.71 -6.80
C GLU A 43 -8.83 -2.29 -5.33
N CYS A 44 -8.71 -3.25 -4.41
CA CYS A 44 -8.33 -2.98 -3.02
C CYS A 44 -7.02 -2.19 -2.93
N LEU A 45 -5.95 -2.67 -3.59
CA LEU A 45 -4.65 -2.02 -3.55
C LEU A 45 -4.73 -0.60 -4.06
N ARG A 46 -5.45 -0.37 -5.16
CA ARG A 46 -5.73 0.97 -5.69
C ARG A 46 -6.33 1.86 -4.61
N GLN A 47 -7.39 1.41 -3.93
CA GLN A 47 -8.01 2.21 -2.86
C GLN A 47 -7.07 2.51 -1.70
N CYS A 48 -6.12 1.62 -1.41
CA CYS A 48 -5.11 1.84 -0.36
C CYS A 48 -4.07 2.88 -0.80
N ILE A 49 -3.45 2.70 -1.97
CA ILE A 49 -2.28 3.49 -2.38
C ILE A 49 -2.63 4.89 -2.87
N TYR A 50 -3.84 5.13 -3.40
CA TYR A 50 -4.26 6.46 -3.87
C TYR A 50 -4.75 7.38 -2.74
N ARG A 51 -4.78 6.91 -1.50
CA ARG A 51 -5.17 7.74 -0.36
C ARG A 51 -4.09 8.76 -0.02
N PHE A 52 -4.53 9.98 0.30
CA PHE A 52 -3.66 11.06 0.75
C PHE A 52 -2.70 10.63 1.87
N ARG A 53 -3.18 9.83 2.84
CA ARG A 53 -2.35 9.34 3.95
C ARG A 53 -1.22 8.42 3.49
N TYR A 54 -1.43 7.63 2.45
CA TYR A 54 -0.40 6.75 1.88
C TYR A 54 0.73 7.56 1.25
N HIS A 55 0.40 8.55 0.42
CA HIS A 55 1.39 9.47 -0.14
C HIS A 55 2.13 10.29 0.94
N LYS A 56 1.44 10.68 2.01
CA LYS A 56 2.07 11.34 3.16
C LYS A 56 3.05 10.41 3.90
N ALA A 57 2.74 9.12 4.00
CA ALA A 57 3.64 8.13 4.58
C ALA A 57 4.87 7.91 3.68
N LEU A 58 4.70 7.86 2.35
CA LEU A 58 5.80 7.74 1.38
C LEU A 58 6.80 8.89 1.52
N CYS A 59 6.33 10.11 1.79
CA CYS A 59 7.19 11.27 1.98
C CYS A 59 8.04 11.21 3.27
N LYS A 60 7.57 10.51 4.30
CA LYS A 60 8.17 10.51 5.65
C LYS A 60 9.04 9.28 5.90
N ASN A 61 8.57 8.11 5.48
CA ASN A 61 9.21 6.84 5.76
C ASN A 61 10.01 6.38 4.54
N ASN A 62 11.00 5.51 4.76
CA ASN A 62 11.82 4.91 3.71
C ASN A 62 11.69 3.39 3.64
N VAL A 63 10.95 2.74 4.54
CA VAL A 63 10.84 1.29 4.61
C VAL A 63 9.52 0.83 4.00
N ARG A 64 9.58 -0.20 3.15
CA ARG A 64 8.42 -0.95 2.67
C ARG A 64 8.26 -2.23 3.48
N TYR A 65 7.05 -2.78 3.52
CA TYR A 65 6.70 -3.94 4.32
C TYR A 65 6.04 -5.02 3.45
N GLY A 66 6.44 -6.28 3.66
CA GLY A 66 5.78 -7.46 3.08
C GLY A 66 4.49 -7.80 3.83
N LEU A 67 3.67 -8.74 3.33
CA LEU A 67 2.39 -9.12 3.97
C LEU A 67 2.53 -9.64 5.42
N ASP A 68 3.70 -10.18 5.74
CA ASP A 68 4.11 -10.62 7.07
C ASP A 68 4.37 -9.47 8.06
N GLY A 69 4.34 -8.22 7.60
CA GLY A 69 4.64 -7.05 8.41
C GLY A 69 6.13 -6.75 8.55
N ASN A 70 7.01 -7.53 7.91
CA ASN A 70 8.45 -7.34 8.00
C ASN A 70 8.96 -6.34 6.94
N PRO A 71 10.02 -5.56 7.26
CA PRO A 71 10.69 -4.71 6.28
C PRO A 71 11.13 -5.48 5.03
N CYS A 72 10.71 -5.03 3.86
CA CYS A 72 11.03 -5.62 2.56
C CYS A 72 11.24 -4.53 1.51
N GLY A 73 12.44 -3.94 1.52
CA GLY A 73 12.86 -2.91 0.57
C GLY A 73 12.67 -1.48 1.07
N GLN A 74 13.04 -0.53 0.21
CA GLN A 74 13.05 0.88 0.55
C GLN A 74 12.35 1.75 -0.51
N VAL A 75 11.87 2.91 -0.07
CA VAL A 75 11.36 3.97 -0.96
C VAL A 75 12.55 4.80 -1.45
N THR A 76 12.68 4.93 -2.77
CA THR A 76 13.76 5.72 -3.37
C THR A 76 13.54 7.23 -3.18
N ILE A 77 14.61 8.01 -3.32
CA ILE A 77 14.53 9.49 -3.26
C ILE A 77 13.62 10.04 -4.37
N GLU A 78 13.66 9.44 -5.55
CA GLU A 78 12.82 9.82 -6.69
C GLU A 78 11.33 9.57 -6.41
N GLN A 79 10.98 8.40 -5.86
CA GLN A 79 9.61 8.09 -5.46
C GLN A 79 9.12 9.10 -4.42
N LYS A 80 9.94 9.44 -3.41
CA LYS A 80 9.61 10.50 -2.44
C LYS A 80 9.33 11.86 -3.09
N ALA A 81 10.08 12.24 -4.13
CA ALA A 81 9.86 13.49 -4.83
C ALA A 81 8.53 13.50 -5.60
N LEU A 82 8.20 12.42 -6.30
CA LEU A 82 6.93 12.24 -6.99
C LEU A 82 5.74 12.29 -6.02
N ASP A 83 5.86 11.61 -4.88
CA ASP A 83 4.80 11.58 -3.88
C ASP A 83 4.58 12.94 -3.21
N LYS A 84 5.63 13.75 -3.02
CA LYS A 84 5.46 15.14 -2.54
C LYS A 84 4.59 15.96 -3.49
N ALA A 85 4.78 15.81 -4.80
CA ALA A 85 3.94 16.47 -5.80
C ALA A 85 2.50 15.95 -5.76
N MET A 86 2.31 14.65 -5.57
CA MET A 86 0.97 14.05 -5.44
C MET A 86 0.25 14.52 -4.17
N VAL A 87 0.93 14.61 -3.02
CA VAL A 87 0.40 15.18 -1.77
C VAL A 87 -0.05 16.63 -2.00
N HIS A 88 0.76 17.43 -2.69
CA HIS A 88 0.39 18.80 -3.03
C HIS A 88 -0.90 18.82 -3.87
N ARG A 89 -0.97 18.03 -4.94
CA ARG A 89 -2.17 17.92 -5.80
C ARG A 89 -3.42 17.49 -5.02
N LEU A 90 -3.32 16.41 -4.24
CA LEU A 90 -4.44 15.86 -3.48
C LEU A 90 -4.92 16.80 -2.36
N ARG A 91 -4.04 17.64 -1.81
CA ARG A 91 -4.42 18.67 -0.83
C ARG A 91 -5.31 19.74 -1.45
N HIS A 92 -5.06 20.10 -2.70
CA HIS A 92 -5.76 21.16 -3.42
C HIS A 92 -6.99 20.68 -4.21
N ASN A 93 -7.14 19.36 -4.40
CA ASN A 93 -8.29 18.77 -5.10
C ASN A 93 -9.48 18.43 -4.17
N LYS A 94 -9.46 18.91 -2.93
CA LYS A 94 -10.63 18.91 -2.04
C LYS A 94 -11.48 20.15 -2.33
N ASN A 95 -12.15 20.16 -3.49
CA ASN A 95 -13.29 21.01 -3.78
C ASN A 95 -14.48 20.12 -4.07
#